data_AF-A0A8W8HQD9-F1
#
_entry.id   AF-A0A8W8HQD9-F1
#
_cell.length_a   1.000
_cell.length_b   1.000
_cell.length_c   1.000
_cell.angle_alpha   90.00
_cell.angle_beta   90.00
_cell.angle_gamma   90.00
#
_symmetry.space_group_name_H-M   'P 1'
#
loop_
_entity.id
_entity.type
_entity.pdbx_description
1 polymer ?
#
loop_
_entity_poly.entity_id
_entity_poly.type
_entity_poly.pdbx_seq_one_letter_code
_entity_poly.pdbx_strand_id
1 'polypeptide(L)'
;SSTWHVDILSQPWMPTKYTLNQLTMVADHGVQQQDPKVQKLIKLKSKLGLNLKSDAEQKIMASMDCKGNCKFGKKLQNLKKPLLGKDGHDMQPHEKPNVFGGDGHDLKPHGKSNLIGGDGHDLKPHGKSNLIGGDDHDLKPHKQQILIGGDGHDLQPHGKPNLIGGDGHDLQPHGKSNLIGGDGHDLQPHGKSNLIGGDGHDLKPHGKSNLIGGDGHDMKPHGKSNLIGGDGHDLKPHGNVNPLGGGLLLNGSPMLNGDVGDLCKWVVFQQFQAAFKRLYMSKQEEKTRYKIFCENMRKAKKLQDVEKGTAVYGVTKFADMSESEFKQYVGKVWDQNANKGMKKAKIPQMNSLPNSFDWREHGAVTEVKNQGSCGSCWAFSTTGNIEGQWAIRKKKLVSLSEQELVDCDKVDEGCNGGLPSQAYKEIIRLGGLETETDYKYRGHNEKCSMDKSKIRVKINDSVSISSNETEMAAWLVKNGPISIGINAFAMQFYMGGISHPWKIFCNPKELDHGVLIVGYGVKGSKPYWIIKNSWGPDWGEKGYYLVYRGAGVCGLNTMCTSAVVN
;
A
#
# COMPACT_ATOMS: atom_id res chain seq x y z
N SER A 1 66.06 13.30 21.79
CA SER A 1 65.48 12.41 22.80
C SER A 1 64.12 12.97 23.19
N SER A 2 63.05 12.36 22.70
CA SER A 2 61.68 12.73 23.10
C SER A 2 60.75 11.57 22.75
N THR A 3 60.75 10.59 23.66
CA THR A 3 59.75 9.54 23.77
C THR A 3 58.47 10.12 24.36
N TRP A 4 57.35 9.98 23.66
CA TRP A 4 56.02 10.09 24.27
C TRP A 4 55.34 8.73 24.18
N HIS A 5 55.13 8.16 25.37
CA HIS A 5 54.27 7.01 25.62
C HIS A 5 52.81 7.42 25.45
N VAL A 6 52.01 6.56 24.82
CA VAL A 6 50.56 6.53 25.05
C VAL A 6 50.20 5.10 25.41
N ASP A 7 49.72 4.95 26.64
CA ASP A 7 49.23 3.73 27.24
C ASP A 7 48.05 3.15 26.45
N ILE A 8 48.18 1.88 26.08
CA ILE A 8 47.08 1.00 25.68
C ILE A 8 46.82 0.10 26.87
N LEU A 9 45.56 0.05 27.33
CA LEU A 9 44.83 -0.98 28.09
C LEU A 9 43.69 -0.22 28.81
N SER A 10 42.40 -0.50 28.67
CA SER A 10 41.71 -1.78 28.56
C SER A 10 40.22 -1.53 28.29
N GLN A 11 39.57 -2.37 27.47
CA GLN A 11 38.31 -3.09 27.77
C GLN A 11 37.72 -3.69 26.46
N PRO A 12 37.01 -4.85 26.55
CA PRO A 12 36.92 -5.84 25.47
C PRO A 12 35.51 -5.97 24.86
N TRP A 13 35.42 -6.78 23.81
CA TRP A 13 34.20 -7.32 23.13
C TRP A 13 33.63 -6.53 21.94
N MET A 14 34.17 -6.82 20.74
CA MET A 14 33.43 -6.75 19.47
C MET A 14 33.27 -8.17 18.90
N PRO A 15 32.08 -8.58 18.43
CA PRO A 15 31.95 -9.78 17.60
C PRO A 15 32.44 -9.48 16.18
N THR A 16 33.50 -10.16 15.78
CA THR A 16 33.96 -10.34 14.41
C THR A 16 32.92 -11.13 13.60
N LYS A 17 32.26 -10.48 12.63
CA LYS A 17 31.75 -11.07 11.38
C LYS A 17 31.05 -10.00 10.53
N TYR A 18 31.74 -9.50 9.52
CA TYR A 18 31.11 -8.77 8.42
C TYR A 18 30.72 -9.76 7.32
N THR A 19 29.44 -9.81 6.97
CA THR A 19 28.91 -10.57 5.83
C THR A 19 29.06 -9.78 4.52
N LEU A 20 29.17 -10.50 3.40
CA LEU A 20 29.41 -10.02 2.03
C LEU A 20 28.46 -8.92 1.50
N ASN A 21 27.40 -8.56 2.23
CA ASN A 21 26.39 -7.57 1.85
C ASN A 21 26.64 -6.14 2.34
N GLN A 22 27.81 -5.84 2.94
CA GLN A 22 28.16 -4.47 3.40
C GLN A 22 29.27 -3.79 2.58
N LEU A 23 29.65 -4.33 1.41
CA LEU A 23 30.67 -3.75 0.52
C LEU A 23 30.14 -3.27 -0.85
N THR A 24 28.81 -3.19 -1.03
CA THR A 24 28.17 -2.68 -2.26
C THR A 24 27.51 -1.31 -2.06
N MET A 25 28.15 -0.41 -1.30
CA MET A 25 27.79 1.01 -1.25
C MET A 25 29.03 1.92 -1.23
N VAL A 26 30.03 1.66 -2.07
CA VAL A 26 31.02 2.66 -2.50
C VAL A 26 31.47 2.29 -3.91
N ALA A 27 30.62 2.48 -4.90
CA ALA A 27 30.98 2.36 -6.31
C ALA A 27 30.03 3.18 -7.17
N ASP A 28 29.91 4.48 -6.87
CA ASP A 28 29.42 5.48 -7.82
C ASP A 28 29.90 6.85 -7.36
N HIS A 29 31.20 7.09 -7.48
CA HIS A 29 31.80 8.40 -7.71
C HIS A 29 33.27 8.15 -8.07
N GLY A 30 33.63 8.43 -9.32
CA GLY A 30 34.98 8.22 -9.81
C GLY A 30 35.98 9.14 -9.11
N VAL A 31 36.81 8.58 -8.22
CA VAL A 31 38.09 9.16 -7.79
C VAL A 31 39.10 8.02 -7.48
N GLN A 32 40.19 8.04 -8.24
CA GLN A 32 41.54 7.50 -7.99
C GLN A 32 41.77 5.97 -7.88
N GLN A 33 42.23 5.44 -9.02
CA GLN A 33 43.08 4.26 -9.15
C GLN A 33 44.42 4.46 -8.41
N GLN A 34 44.59 3.97 -7.18
CA GLN A 34 45.94 3.76 -6.60
C GLN A 34 45.98 2.91 -5.31
N ASP A 35 45.06 1.97 -5.07
CA ASP A 35 45.16 1.02 -3.94
C ASP A 35 45.90 -0.29 -4.33
N PRO A 36 47.06 -0.61 -3.71
CA PRO A 36 47.81 -1.84 -3.95
C PRO A 36 47.03 -3.14 -3.69
N LYS A 37 46.00 -3.11 -2.84
CA LYS A 37 45.13 -4.28 -2.55
C LYS A 37 44.19 -4.59 -3.72
N VAL A 38 43.74 -3.56 -4.43
CA VAL A 38 42.87 -3.71 -5.62
C VAL A 38 43.66 -4.32 -6.79
N GLN A 39 44.93 -3.96 -6.96
CA GLN A 39 45.78 -4.60 -7.98
C GLN A 39 46.06 -6.08 -7.69
N LYS A 40 46.10 -6.49 -6.42
CA LYS A 40 46.29 -7.89 -6.02
C LYS A 40 45.05 -8.75 -6.35
N LEU A 41 43.84 -8.16 -6.23
CA LEU A 41 42.58 -8.81 -6.64
C LEU A 41 42.44 -8.92 -8.16
N ILE A 42 42.91 -7.94 -8.93
CA ILE A 42 42.90 -7.99 -10.41
C ILE A 42 43.85 -9.07 -10.94
N LYS A 43 45.04 -9.23 -10.33
CA LYS A 43 45.97 -10.34 -10.64
C LYS A 43 45.41 -11.71 -10.28
N LEU A 44 44.59 -11.81 -9.22
CA LEU A 44 43.92 -13.06 -8.84
C LEU A 44 42.79 -13.42 -9.82
N LYS A 45 42.07 -12.41 -10.33
CA LYS A 45 40.99 -12.55 -11.32
C LYS A 45 41.49 -13.05 -12.68
N SER A 46 42.68 -12.61 -13.11
CA SER A 46 43.36 -13.08 -14.33
C SER A 46 43.86 -14.53 -14.23
N LYS A 47 44.21 -15.00 -13.02
CA LYS A 47 44.68 -16.38 -12.80
C LYS A 47 43.55 -17.42 -12.69
N LEU A 48 42.31 -16.99 -12.47
CA LEU A 48 41.17 -17.87 -12.20
C LEU A 48 40.14 -17.94 -13.33
N GLY A 49 40.31 -17.18 -14.42
CA GLY A 49 39.53 -17.37 -15.66
C GLY A 49 38.01 -17.21 -15.55
N LEU A 50 37.50 -16.34 -14.68
CA LEU A 50 36.06 -16.16 -14.49
C LEU A 50 35.53 -14.92 -15.24
N ASN A 51 34.61 -15.16 -16.18
CA ASN A 51 33.83 -14.14 -16.88
C ASN A 51 32.36 -14.27 -16.45
N LEU A 52 31.74 -13.19 -15.96
CA LEU A 52 30.32 -13.15 -15.62
C LEU A 52 29.54 -12.57 -16.81
N LYS A 53 28.93 -13.44 -17.61
CA LYS A 53 27.75 -13.12 -18.41
C LYS A 53 26.71 -14.24 -18.20
N SER A 54 25.54 -13.82 -17.71
CA SER A 54 24.21 -14.42 -17.90
C SER A 54 24.09 -15.95 -17.85
N ASP A 55 23.64 -16.49 -16.72
CA ASP A 55 23.19 -17.88 -16.62
C ASP A 55 21.85 -17.95 -15.87
N ALA A 56 20.81 -17.42 -16.52
CA ALA A 56 19.41 -17.62 -16.14
C ALA A 56 18.47 -17.89 -17.34
N GLU A 57 18.96 -18.05 -18.58
CA GLU A 57 18.06 -18.23 -19.75
C GLU A 57 18.49 -19.29 -20.78
N GLN A 58 19.19 -20.37 -20.40
CA GLN A 58 19.42 -21.50 -21.33
C GLN A 58 19.31 -22.90 -20.69
N LYS A 59 18.17 -23.21 -20.05
CA LYS A 59 17.80 -24.60 -19.74
C LYS A 59 16.36 -25.01 -19.98
N ILE A 60 15.57 -24.24 -20.72
CA ILE A 60 14.31 -24.72 -21.30
C ILE A 60 14.24 -24.19 -22.73
N MET A 61 14.58 -25.05 -23.69
CA MET A 61 14.39 -24.97 -25.15
C MET A 61 15.64 -25.49 -25.90
N ALA A 62 15.83 -26.81 -25.86
CA ALA A 62 16.48 -27.53 -26.95
C ALA A 62 15.87 -28.94 -26.98
N SER A 63 14.64 -28.98 -27.51
CA SER A 63 14.15 -30.16 -28.23
C SER A 63 15.08 -30.35 -29.44
N MET A 64 15.86 -31.43 -29.46
CA MET A 64 16.45 -31.93 -30.69
C MET A 64 15.91 -33.33 -30.94
N ASP A 65 14.98 -33.35 -31.88
CA ASP A 65 14.79 -34.36 -32.92
C ASP A 65 15.86 -35.47 -32.90
N CYS A 66 15.47 -36.64 -32.43
CA CYS A 66 16.18 -37.89 -32.66
C CYS A 66 15.21 -38.86 -33.35
N LYS A 67 15.07 -38.67 -34.67
CA LYS A 67 14.64 -39.72 -35.58
C LYS A 67 15.72 -40.80 -35.64
N GLY A 68 15.40 -41.99 -35.12
CA GLY A 68 16.10 -43.24 -35.44
C GLY A 68 16.93 -43.83 -34.30
N ASN A 69 16.52 -45.02 -33.86
CA ASN A 69 17.30 -46.08 -33.20
C ASN A 69 18.59 -45.69 -32.45
N CYS A 70 18.60 -45.78 -31.12
CA CYS A 70 19.45 -46.78 -30.46
C CYS A 70 19.18 -47.03 -28.96
N LYS A 71 19.23 -48.33 -28.67
CA LYS A 71 19.10 -49.09 -27.42
C LYS A 71 19.91 -48.57 -26.23
N PHE A 72 19.27 -48.50 -25.05
CA PHE A 72 19.85 -49.00 -23.79
C PHE A 72 18.73 -49.39 -22.79
N GLY A 73 17.94 -50.39 -23.18
CA GLY A 73 17.18 -51.18 -22.22
C GLY A 73 18.09 -52.24 -21.60
N LYS A 74 18.42 -52.08 -20.31
CA LYS A 74 18.75 -53.11 -19.30
C LYS A 74 19.62 -52.51 -18.18
N LYS A 75 19.00 -51.85 -17.21
CA LYS A 75 19.37 -51.82 -15.77
C LYS A 75 18.45 -50.86 -15.02
N LEU A 76 17.26 -51.33 -14.65
CA LEU A 76 16.39 -50.71 -13.65
C LEU A 76 15.39 -51.77 -13.15
N GLN A 77 15.92 -52.81 -12.49
CA GLN A 77 15.12 -53.85 -11.82
C GLN A 77 15.15 -53.75 -10.29
N ASN A 78 15.60 -52.63 -9.70
CA ASN A 78 15.64 -52.47 -8.24
C ASN A 78 15.17 -51.07 -7.77
N LEU A 79 13.97 -50.65 -8.14
CA LEU A 79 13.28 -49.55 -7.47
C LEU A 79 11.85 -49.96 -7.09
N LYS A 80 11.64 -50.17 -5.78
CA LYS A 80 10.32 -50.22 -5.15
C LYS A 80 9.66 -48.83 -5.26
N LYS A 81 8.62 -48.69 -6.09
CA LYS A 81 7.68 -47.54 -6.06
C LYS A 81 6.26 -48.03 -6.41
N PRO A 82 5.20 -47.54 -5.74
CA PRO A 82 3.82 -47.73 -6.21
C PRO A 82 3.57 -46.88 -7.46
N LEU A 83 2.75 -47.41 -8.37
CA LEU A 83 2.36 -46.81 -9.65
C LEU A 83 1.24 -45.77 -9.46
N LEU A 84 1.34 -44.65 -10.18
CA LEU A 84 0.27 -43.68 -10.40
C LEU A 84 -0.75 -44.31 -11.38
N GLY A 85 -2.03 -44.29 -11.03
CA GLY A 85 -3.12 -44.71 -11.91
C GLY A 85 -3.37 -43.69 -13.02
N LYS A 86 -3.79 -44.16 -14.19
CA LYS A 86 -4.47 -43.35 -15.21
C LYS A 86 -5.93 -43.75 -15.25
N ASP A 87 -6.75 -42.79 -15.64
CA ASP A 87 -8.22 -42.73 -15.59
C ASP A 87 -8.93 -44.03 -16.02
N GLY A 88 -9.98 -44.40 -15.28
CA GLY A 88 -11.01 -45.35 -15.75
C GLY A 88 -11.11 -46.75 -15.11
N HIS A 89 -10.46 -47.06 -13.97
CA HIS A 89 -10.61 -48.37 -13.30
C HIS A 89 -10.72 -48.27 -11.76
N ASP A 90 -11.64 -49.04 -11.16
CA ASP A 90 -11.82 -49.14 -9.70
C ASP A 90 -10.72 -49.99 -9.03
N MET A 91 -10.22 -49.54 -7.85
CA MET A 91 -9.15 -50.24 -7.11
C MET A 91 -9.54 -50.63 -5.69
N GLN A 92 -9.25 -51.87 -5.30
CA GLN A 92 -9.35 -52.37 -3.91
C GLN A 92 -7.96 -52.80 -3.38
N PRO A 93 -7.14 -51.87 -2.86
CA PRO A 93 -5.83 -52.21 -2.34
C PRO A 93 -5.92 -52.78 -0.92
N HIS A 94 -5.41 -54.00 -0.74
CA HIS A 94 -5.35 -54.67 0.56
C HIS A 94 -4.15 -54.28 1.44
N GLU A 95 -3.21 -53.45 0.97
CA GLU A 95 -2.10 -52.95 1.78
C GLU A 95 -1.78 -51.46 1.55
N LYS A 96 -1.33 -50.81 2.64
CA LYS A 96 -1.21 -49.36 2.90
C LYS A 96 -0.55 -48.53 1.77
N PRO A 97 -1.31 -47.79 0.94
CA PRO A 97 -0.77 -46.84 -0.02
C PRO A 97 -0.65 -45.43 0.61
N ASN A 98 0.33 -44.64 0.17
CA ASN A 98 0.64 -43.34 0.79
C ASN A 98 0.24 -42.09 -0.02
N VAL A 99 -0.15 -42.21 -1.31
CA VAL A 99 -0.57 -41.06 -2.16
C VAL A 99 -1.50 -41.55 -3.28
N PHE A 100 -2.67 -40.94 -3.44
CA PHE A 100 -3.53 -41.05 -4.63
C PHE A 100 -3.86 -39.64 -5.13
N GLY A 101 -3.83 -39.46 -6.45
CA GLY A 101 -4.21 -38.23 -7.14
C GLY A 101 -4.74 -38.60 -8.52
N GLY A 102 -6.05 -38.54 -8.69
CA GLY A 102 -6.78 -38.82 -9.94
C GLY A 102 -8.28 -38.79 -9.67
N ASP A 103 -9.04 -38.18 -10.59
CA ASP A 103 -10.46 -37.86 -10.44
C ASP A 103 -11.36 -39.07 -10.82
N GLY A 104 -12.51 -39.25 -10.15
CA GLY A 104 -13.58 -40.20 -10.55
C GLY A 104 -13.40 -41.68 -10.17
N HIS A 105 -13.05 -41.98 -8.91
CA HIS A 105 -12.84 -43.35 -8.38
C HIS A 105 -13.56 -43.62 -7.03
N ASP A 106 -14.24 -44.76 -6.86
CA ASP A 106 -14.79 -45.14 -5.54
C ASP A 106 -13.79 -45.94 -4.69
N LEU A 107 -13.44 -45.46 -3.49
CA LEU A 107 -12.38 -46.07 -2.65
C LEU A 107 -12.89 -46.62 -1.30
N LYS A 108 -12.52 -47.88 -0.99
CA LYS A 108 -12.76 -48.53 0.30
C LYS A 108 -11.44 -48.97 0.99
N PRO A 109 -10.66 -48.03 1.56
CA PRO A 109 -9.39 -48.37 2.20
C PRO A 109 -9.58 -49.02 3.58
N HIS A 110 -8.90 -50.15 3.82
CA HIS A 110 -8.75 -50.75 5.15
C HIS A 110 -7.40 -50.34 5.78
N GLY A 111 -7.42 -49.42 6.76
CA GLY A 111 -6.22 -49.04 7.55
C GLY A 111 -6.00 -47.52 7.74
N LYS A 112 -4.84 -47.13 8.30
CA LYS A 112 -4.40 -45.72 8.44
C LYS A 112 -3.82 -45.20 7.13
N SER A 113 -4.31 -44.07 6.61
CA SER A 113 -3.84 -43.37 5.40
C SER A 113 -3.52 -41.89 5.69
N ASN A 114 -2.56 -41.30 4.95
CA ASN A 114 -1.95 -40.01 5.31
C ASN A 114 -2.30 -38.81 4.39
N LEU A 115 -2.70 -39.01 3.13
CA LEU A 115 -3.20 -37.95 2.23
C LEU A 115 -4.06 -38.56 1.10
N ILE A 116 -5.23 -37.99 0.84
CA ILE A 116 -6.08 -38.27 -0.32
C ILE A 116 -6.43 -36.92 -0.95
N GLY A 117 -6.22 -36.77 -2.26
CA GLY A 117 -6.65 -35.59 -3.02
C GLY A 117 -7.17 -35.98 -4.40
N GLY A 118 -8.29 -35.38 -4.79
CA GLY A 118 -9.02 -35.59 -6.06
C GLY A 118 -10.48 -35.19 -5.90
N ASP A 119 -11.17 -34.87 -7.00
CA ASP A 119 -12.56 -34.41 -7.00
C ASP A 119 -13.55 -35.56 -7.34
N GLY A 120 -14.75 -35.58 -6.73
CA GLY A 120 -15.84 -36.53 -7.02
C GLY A 120 -15.69 -38.00 -6.54
N HIS A 121 -15.49 -38.24 -5.24
CA HIS A 121 -15.30 -39.56 -4.61
C HIS A 121 -16.14 -39.76 -3.32
N ASP A 122 -16.80 -40.92 -3.15
CA ASP A 122 -17.46 -41.28 -1.89
C ASP A 122 -16.53 -42.09 -0.95
N LEU A 123 -16.19 -41.54 0.23
CA LEU A 123 -15.24 -42.16 1.17
C LEU A 123 -15.89 -42.65 2.50
N LYS A 124 -15.66 -43.92 2.84
CA LYS A 124 -16.01 -44.51 4.16
C LYS A 124 -14.78 -45.03 4.92
N PRO A 125 -13.94 -44.17 5.51
CA PRO A 125 -12.74 -44.60 6.21
C PRO A 125 -13.02 -45.15 7.62
N HIS A 126 -12.57 -46.38 7.89
CA HIS A 126 -12.52 -46.97 9.24
C HIS A 126 -11.10 -46.83 9.82
N GLY A 127 -10.70 -45.62 10.24
CA GLY A 127 -9.37 -45.36 10.83
C GLY A 127 -9.09 -43.89 11.21
N LYS A 128 -7.92 -43.62 11.84
CA LYS A 128 -7.42 -42.25 12.09
C LYS A 128 -6.72 -41.72 10.82
N SER A 129 -7.32 -40.75 10.14
CA SER A 129 -6.80 -40.09 8.92
C SER A 129 -6.48 -38.61 9.24
N ASN A 130 -5.46 -38.01 8.62
CA ASN A 130 -4.96 -36.68 9.05
C ASN A 130 -5.04 -35.52 8.05
N LEU A 131 -5.39 -35.73 6.78
CA LEU A 131 -5.68 -34.64 5.83
C LEU A 131 -6.47 -35.20 4.63
N ILE A 132 -7.60 -34.57 4.31
CA ILE A 132 -8.42 -34.81 3.11
C ILE A 132 -8.57 -33.42 2.47
N GLY A 133 -8.39 -33.31 1.15
CA GLY A 133 -8.67 -32.09 0.40
C GLY A 133 -9.19 -32.44 -0.98
N GLY A 134 -10.20 -31.71 -1.45
CA GLY A 134 -10.93 -31.93 -2.70
C GLY A 134 -12.34 -31.34 -2.60
N ASP A 135 -12.98 -31.14 -3.75
CA ASP A 135 -14.37 -30.68 -3.89
C ASP A 135 -15.30 -31.90 -4.20
N ASP A 136 -16.60 -31.82 -3.89
CA ASP A 136 -17.66 -32.85 -4.10
C ASP A 136 -17.53 -34.21 -3.34
N HIS A 137 -17.47 -34.23 -1.99
CA HIS A 137 -17.48 -35.47 -1.15
C HIS A 137 -18.36 -35.46 0.14
N ASP A 138 -19.17 -36.51 0.37
CA ASP A 138 -19.89 -36.72 1.65
C ASP A 138 -19.05 -37.50 2.69
N LEU A 139 -18.68 -36.88 3.83
CA LEU A 139 -17.86 -37.50 4.88
C LEU A 139 -18.59 -37.73 6.21
N LYS A 140 -18.59 -38.98 6.70
CA LYS A 140 -19.07 -39.37 8.05
C LYS A 140 -17.94 -39.93 8.94
N PRO A 141 -17.08 -39.07 9.54
CA PRO A 141 -15.92 -39.53 10.31
C PRO A 141 -16.25 -39.90 11.78
N HIS A 142 -15.58 -40.92 12.30
CA HIS A 142 -15.61 -41.31 13.71
C HIS A 142 -14.27 -41.01 14.42
N LYS A 143 -14.28 -40.04 15.37
CA LYS A 143 -13.20 -39.57 16.30
C LYS A 143 -12.19 -38.55 15.73
N GLN A 144 -11.45 -37.88 16.64
CA GLN A 144 -10.59 -36.69 16.44
C GLN A 144 -9.76 -36.70 15.14
N GLN A 145 -10.12 -35.80 14.22
CA GLN A 145 -9.42 -35.51 12.96
C GLN A 145 -9.39 -33.99 12.73
N ILE A 146 -8.40 -33.51 11.95
CA ILE A 146 -8.34 -32.15 11.40
C ILE A 146 -8.85 -32.27 9.96
N LEU A 147 -9.99 -31.65 9.64
CA LEU A 147 -10.51 -31.59 8.27
C LEU A 147 -10.29 -30.18 7.70
N ILE A 148 -9.85 -30.12 6.44
CA ILE A 148 -9.75 -28.91 5.62
C ILE A 148 -10.63 -29.18 4.40
N GLY A 149 -11.88 -28.71 4.42
CA GLY A 149 -12.80 -28.92 3.30
C GLY A 149 -12.59 -27.87 2.21
N GLY A 150 -12.71 -28.28 0.94
CA GLY A 150 -13.00 -27.38 -0.18
C GLY A 150 -14.48 -26.98 -0.20
N ASP A 151 -14.96 -26.46 -1.33
CA ASP A 151 -16.33 -25.94 -1.48
C ASP A 151 -17.28 -27.11 -1.85
N GLY A 152 -18.30 -27.41 -1.02
CA GLY A 152 -19.47 -28.22 -1.44
C GLY A 152 -20.18 -29.18 -0.44
N HIS A 153 -19.86 -29.28 0.88
CA HIS A 153 -20.34 -30.41 1.74
C HIS A 153 -20.87 -30.11 3.15
N ASP A 154 -21.87 -30.90 3.59
CA ASP A 154 -22.37 -30.97 4.97
C ASP A 154 -21.49 -31.84 5.89
N LEU A 155 -20.86 -31.25 6.91
CA LEU A 155 -20.02 -31.97 7.88
C LEU A 155 -20.77 -32.20 9.21
N GLN A 156 -21.10 -33.47 9.51
CA GLN A 156 -21.71 -33.90 10.78
C GLN A 156 -20.77 -34.76 11.66
N PRO A 157 -19.74 -34.17 12.31
CA PRO A 157 -18.81 -34.94 13.15
C PRO A 157 -19.29 -35.12 14.60
N HIS A 158 -19.03 -36.30 15.16
CA HIS A 158 -19.19 -36.59 16.59
C HIS A 158 -17.85 -36.47 17.35
N GLY A 159 -17.75 -35.60 18.38
CA GLY A 159 -16.59 -35.51 19.28
C GLY A 159 -16.02 -34.10 19.52
N LYS A 160 -14.68 -33.95 19.55
CA LYS A 160 -13.96 -32.66 19.68
C LYS A 160 -13.13 -32.34 18.42
N PRO A 161 -13.73 -31.96 17.29
CA PRO A 161 -12.98 -31.64 16.07
C PRO A 161 -12.48 -30.18 16.06
N ASN A 162 -11.39 -29.92 15.31
CA ASN A 162 -10.96 -28.59 14.86
C ASN A 162 -11.27 -28.53 13.35
N LEU A 163 -12.23 -27.69 12.95
CA LEU A 163 -12.71 -27.63 11.57
C LEU A 163 -12.40 -26.26 10.95
N ILE A 164 -11.97 -26.29 9.69
CA ILE A 164 -11.80 -25.12 8.82
C ILE A 164 -12.58 -25.45 7.55
N GLY A 165 -13.72 -24.76 7.34
CA GLY A 165 -14.56 -24.94 6.15
C GLY A 165 -14.32 -23.84 5.12
N GLY A 166 -14.40 -24.20 3.83
CA GLY A 166 -14.55 -23.26 2.71
C GLY A 166 -15.98 -22.73 2.59
N ASP A 167 -16.33 -22.19 1.43
CA ASP A 167 -17.62 -21.53 1.18
C ASP A 167 -18.70 -22.57 0.80
N GLY A 168 -19.92 -22.39 1.30
CA GLY A 168 -21.17 -23.09 0.93
C GLY A 168 -21.98 -23.94 1.96
N HIS A 169 -21.61 -24.15 3.26
CA HIS A 169 -22.16 -25.27 4.10
C HIS A 169 -22.55 -25.02 5.56
N ASP A 170 -23.52 -25.80 6.09
CA ASP A 170 -23.94 -25.79 7.50
C ASP A 170 -23.11 -26.72 8.41
N LEU A 171 -22.49 -26.17 9.47
CA LEU A 171 -21.69 -26.95 10.44
C LEU A 171 -22.48 -27.24 11.73
N GLN A 172 -22.80 -28.51 11.97
CA GLN A 172 -23.56 -28.96 13.17
C GLN A 172 -22.78 -29.95 14.06
N PRO A 173 -21.76 -29.51 14.83
CA PRO A 173 -21.05 -30.41 15.75
C PRO A 173 -21.72 -30.54 17.12
N HIS A 174 -21.68 -31.75 17.67
CA HIS A 174 -22.06 -32.06 19.04
C HIS A 174 -20.84 -32.10 19.98
N GLY A 175 -20.69 -31.13 20.90
CA GLY A 175 -19.62 -31.12 21.93
C GLY A 175 -18.81 -29.81 22.05
N LYS A 176 -17.60 -29.88 22.64
CA LYS A 176 -16.64 -28.75 22.66
C LYS A 176 -15.89 -28.66 21.33
N SER A 177 -15.97 -27.52 20.64
CA SER A 177 -15.37 -27.31 19.30
C SER A 177 -14.70 -25.93 19.14
N ASN A 178 -13.70 -25.86 18.25
CA ASN A 178 -13.15 -24.62 17.70
C ASN A 178 -13.49 -24.62 16.19
N LEU A 179 -14.21 -23.59 15.73
CA LEU A 179 -14.72 -23.52 14.35
C LEU A 179 -14.32 -22.19 13.70
N ILE A 180 -13.88 -22.26 12.45
CA ILE A 180 -13.64 -21.12 11.55
C ILE A 180 -14.39 -21.42 10.25
N GLY A 181 -15.40 -20.62 9.90
CA GLY A 181 -16.17 -20.76 8.66
C GLY A 181 -15.90 -19.62 7.68
N GLY A 182 -15.97 -19.92 6.38
CA GLY A 182 -16.02 -18.95 5.28
C GLY A 182 -17.39 -18.28 5.13
N ASP A 183 -17.69 -17.70 3.96
CA ASP A 183 -18.85 -16.81 3.73
C ASP A 183 -20.15 -17.58 3.35
N GLY A 184 -21.31 -17.22 3.92
CA GLY A 184 -22.67 -17.67 3.50
C GLY A 184 -23.47 -18.77 4.27
N HIS A 185 -23.27 -19.03 5.58
CA HIS A 185 -23.81 -20.22 6.34
C HIS A 185 -24.38 -20.01 7.76
N ASP A 186 -25.12 -20.99 8.30
CA ASP A 186 -25.59 -21.02 9.70
C ASP A 186 -24.74 -21.93 10.62
N LEU A 187 -24.15 -21.39 11.70
CA LEU A 187 -23.40 -22.17 12.70
C LEU A 187 -24.27 -22.51 13.92
N GLN A 188 -24.56 -23.81 14.12
CA GLN A 188 -25.42 -24.30 15.22
C GLN A 188 -24.71 -25.32 16.14
N PRO A 189 -23.74 -24.91 16.97
CA PRO A 189 -23.07 -25.81 17.90
C PRO A 189 -23.85 -26.01 19.21
N HIS A 190 -23.84 -27.24 19.72
CA HIS A 190 -24.34 -27.59 21.06
C HIS A 190 -23.17 -27.74 22.06
N GLY A 191 -22.93 -26.78 22.96
CA GLY A 191 -21.90 -26.86 24.02
C GLY A 191 -21.06 -25.59 24.27
N LYS A 192 -19.85 -25.75 24.85
CA LYS A 192 -18.86 -24.65 24.98
C LYS A 192 -18.01 -24.57 23.71
N SER A 193 -18.07 -23.46 22.97
CA SER A 193 -17.38 -23.29 21.68
C SER A 193 -16.68 -21.92 21.54
N ASN A 194 -15.61 -21.89 20.73
CA ASN A 194 -14.99 -20.66 20.20
C ASN A 194 -15.29 -20.60 18.70
N LEU A 195 -15.98 -19.54 18.24
CA LEU A 195 -16.46 -19.42 16.86
C LEU A 195 -15.95 -18.12 16.22
N ILE A 196 -15.51 -18.22 14.97
CA ILE A 196 -15.19 -17.10 14.08
C ILE A 196 -15.93 -17.35 12.77
N GLY A 197 -16.87 -16.48 12.41
CA GLY A 197 -17.60 -16.54 11.12
C GLY A 197 -17.26 -15.35 10.22
N GLY A 198 -17.40 -15.53 8.90
CA GLY A 198 -17.24 -14.50 7.86
C GLY A 198 -18.43 -13.55 7.77
N ASP A 199 -18.74 -13.04 6.57
CA ASP A 199 -19.82 -12.07 6.31
C ASP A 199 -21.16 -12.76 5.91
N GLY A 200 -22.32 -12.24 6.38
CA GLY A 200 -23.66 -12.71 5.99
C GLY A 200 -24.34 -13.86 6.76
N HIS A 201 -24.10 -14.03 8.07
CA HIS A 201 -24.51 -15.23 8.85
C HIS A 201 -25.40 -15.00 10.10
N ASP A 202 -26.23 -16.00 10.49
CA ASP A 202 -26.92 -16.08 11.79
C ASP A 202 -26.20 -17.04 12.77
N LEU A 203 -25.68 -16.52 13.90
CA LEU A 203 -25.07 -17.36 14.94
C LEU A 203 -26.10 -17.77 16.01
N LYS A 204 -26.41 -19.08 16.10
CA LYS A 204 -27.38 -19.65 17.07
C LYS A 204 -26.75 -20.67 18.04
N PRO A 205 -25.81 -20.27 18.93
CA PRO A 205 -25.18 -21.20 19.87
C PRO A 205 -26.05 -21.47 21.10
N HIS A 206 -26.06 -22.73 21.55
CA HIS A 206 -26.62 -23.15 22.83
C HIS A 206 -25.50 -23.42 23.86
N GLY A 207 -25.32 -22.54 24.87
CA GLY A 207 -24.35 -22.75 25.95
C GLY A 207 -23.51 -21.52 26.37
N LYS A 208 -22.28 -21.75 26.89
CA LYS A 208 -21.29 -20.71 27.22
C LYS A 208 -20.26 -20.60 26.07
N SER A 209 -20.24 -19.48 25.34
CA SER A 209 -19.47 -19.35 24.10
C SER A 209 -18.74 -18.01 23.97
N ASN A 210 -17.61 -17.98 23.25
CA ASN A 210 -16.91 -16.76 22.81
C ASN A 210 -17.14 -16.60 21.30
N LEU A 211 -17.70 -15.46 20.87
CA LEU A 211 -18.14 -15.23 19.49
C LEU A 211 -17.50 -13.96 18.90
N ILE A 212 -17.06 -14.06 17.65
CA ILE A 212 -16.59 -12.93 16.82
C ILE A 212 -17.28 -13.06 15.45
N GLY A 213 -18.05 -12.05 15.04
CA GLY A 213 -18.75 -12.00 13.74
C GLY A 213 -18.47 -10.69 12.97
N GLY A 214 -18.64 -10.72 11.65
CA GLY A 214 -18.47 -9.60 10.71
C GLY A 214 -19.59 -8.54 10.77
N ASP A 215 -19.86 -7.87 9.64
CA ASP A 215 -20.87 -6.80 9.50
C ASP A 215 -22.25 -7.34 9.02
N GLY A 216 -23.37 -6.81 9.58
CA GLY A 216 -24.74 -7.03 9.08
C GLY A 216 -25.54 -8.24 9.60
N HIS A 217 -25.58 -8.52 10.91
CA HIS A 217 -26.05 -9.80 11.46
C HIS A 217 -27.07 -9.73 12.62
N ASP A 218 -27.83 -10.84 12.83
CA ASP A 218 -28.70 -11.10 14.00
C ASP A 218 -28.07 -12.16 14.95
N MET A 219 -27.60 -11.76 16.13
CA MET A 219 -27.09 -12.70 17.14
C MET A 219 -28.17 -13.17 18.12
N LYS A 220 -28.47 -14.48 18.17
CA LYS A 220 -29.47 -15.08 19.09
C LYS A 220 -28.85 -16.13 20.04
N PRO A 221 -28.06 -15.71 21.05
CA PRO A 221 -27.46 -16.64 22.00
C PRO A 221 -28.46 -17.11 23.06
N HIS A 222 -28.41 -18.41 23.39
CA HIS A 222 -29.07 -18.96 24.58
C HIS A 222 -28.00 -19.28 25.67
N GLY A 223 -27.78 -18.39 26.64
CA GLY A 223 -26.85 -18.60 27.77
C GLY A 223 -25.94 -17.40 28.15
N LYS A 224 -24.87 -17.64 28.93
CA LYS A 224 -23.85 -16.62 29.29
C LYS A 224 -22.74 -16.58 28.22
N SER A 225 -22.62 -15.48 27.47
CA SER A 225 -21.72 -15.35 26.30
C SER A 225 -20.91 -14.04 26.32
N ASN A 226 -19.68 -14.07 25.76
CA ASN A 226 -18.88 -12.87 25.47
C ASN A 226 -18.94 -12.58 23.96
N LEU A 227 -19.29 -11.34 23.57
CA LEU A 227 -19.60 -10.96 22.18
C LEU A 227 -18.69 -9.83 21.70
N ILE A 228 -18.23 -9.90 20.45
CA ILE A 228 -17.58 -8.81 19.70
C ILE A 228 -18.18 -8.82 18.29
N GLY A 229 -18.79 -7.72 17.83
CA GLY A 229 -19.43 -7.60 16.50
C GLY A 229 -19.13 -6.26 15.83
N GLY A 230 -19.28 -6.19 14.50
CA GLY A 230 -19.13 -4.99 13.65
C GLY A 230 -20.30 -3.99 13.74
N ASP A 231 -20.57 -3.19 12.72
CA ASP A 231 -21.68 -2.21 12.74
C ASP A 231 -23.02 -2.83 12.24
N GLY A 232 -24.17 -2.40 12.81
CA GLY A 232 -25.52 -2.69 12.28
C GLY A 232 -26.38 -3.78 12.97
N HIS A 233 -26.26 -4.01 14.29
CA HIS A 233 -26.94 -5.14 14.98
C HIS A 233 -28.28 -4.79 15.66
N ASP A 234 -29.26 -5.70 15.63
CA ASP A 234 -30.43 -5.76 16.54
C ASP A 234 -30.25 -6.90 17.58
N LEU A 235 -29.88 -6.55 18.82
CA LEU A 235 -29.69 -7.53 19.90
C LEU A 235 -31.04 -7.83 20.60
N LYS A 236 -31.54 -9.07 20.51
CA LYS A 236 -32.66 -9.58 21.34
C LYS A 236 -32.19 -10.63 22.34
N PRO A 237 -31.64 -10.24 23.51
CA PRO A 237 -31.14 -11.18 24.50
C PRO A 237 -32.25 -11.74 25.41
N HIS A 238 -32.21 -13.05 25.67
CA HIS A 238 -32.78 -13.65 26.88
C HIS A 238 -31.64 -13.99 27.84
N GLY A 239 -31.15 -13.02 28.62
CA GLY A 239 -30.15 -13.19 29.69
C GLY A 239 -29.05 -12.12 29.77
N ASN A 240 -28.29 -12.09 30.88
CA ASN A 240 -27.25 -11.09 31.16
C ASN A 240 -26.04 -11.18 30.19
N VAL A 241 -25.83 -10.13 29.40
CA VAL A 241 -24.70 -9.95 28.48
C VAL A 241 -23.89 -8.72 28.91
N ASN A 242 -22.54 -8.80 28.89
CA ASN A 242 -21.64 -7.66 29.14
C ASN A 242 -21.03 -7.16 27.83
N PRO A 243 -21.48 -6.03 27.26
CA PRO A 243 -20.83 -5.42 26.11
C PRO A 243 -19.56 -4.69 26.56
N LEU A 244 -18.41 -5.04 25.97
CA LEU A 244 -17.21 -4.21 26.07
C LEU A 244 -17.30 -3.16 24.97
N GLY A 245 -17.44 -1.91 25.41
CA GLY A 245 -17.81 -0.76 24.59
C GLY A 245 -16.83 -0.41 23.48
N GLY A 246 -17.39 0.17 22.43
CA GLY A 246 -16.70 0.76 21.29
C GLY A 246 -16.02 2.07 21.66
N GLY A 247 -14.89 2.31 21.03
CA GLY A 247 -14.07 3.49 21.28
C GLY A 247 -12.75 3.42 20.53
N LEU A 248 -12.78 3.36 19.19
CA LEU A 248 -11.58 3.52 18.38
C LEU A 248 -11.87 3.83 16.91
N LEU A 249 -12.75 4.77 16.62
CA LEU A 249 -12.92 5.32 15.28
C LEU A 249 -13.10 6.83 15.35
N LEU A 250 -12.04 7.57 15.05
CA LEU A 250 -12.18 8.85 14.37
C LEU A 250 -11.75 8.57 12.92
N ASN A 251 -12.73 8.54 12.01
CA ASN A 251 -12.56 8.36 10.56
C ASN A 251 -11.89 7.05 10.10
N GLY A 252 -12.29 5.90 10.64
CA GLY A 252 -12.01 4.61 9.99
C GLY A 252 -10.53 4.19 9.89
N SER A 253 -9.65 4.72 10.74
CA SER A 253 -8.24 4.30 10.79
C SER A 253 -7.77 4.07 12.23
N PRO A 254 -7.03 2.99 12.53
CA PRO A 254 -6.58 2.70 13.88
C PRO A 254 -5.66 3.80 14.41
N MET A 255 -5.97 4.34 15.59
CA MET A 255 -5.07 5.30 16.26
C MET A 255 -3.76 4.60 16.62
N LEU A 256 -2.64 5.18 16.19
CA LEU A 256 -1.30 4.59 16.31
C LEU A 256 -0.62 4.86 17.66
N ASN A 257 -1.37 4.67 18.75
CA ASN A 257 -0.79 4.74 20.10
C ASN A 257 -0.13 3.42 20.54
N GLY A 258 0.04 2.46 19.63
CA GLY A 258 0.66 1.15 19.88
C GLY A 258 2.14 1.09 19.51
N ASP A 259 2.85 0.11 20.07
CA ASP A 259 4.23 -0.18 19.67
C ASP A 259 4.28 -0.62 18.20
N VAL A 260 5.43 -0.47 17.56
CA VAL A 260 5.66 -0.92 16.16
C VAL A 260 5.18 -2.36 15.93
N GLY A 261 5.35 -3.23 16.93
CA GLY A 261 4.89 -4.62 16.89
C GLY A 261 3.36 -4.76 16.83
N ASP A 262 2.62 -3.81 17.41
CA ASP A 262 1.16 -3.77 17.37
C ASP A 262 0.63 -3.33 16.01
N LEU A 263 1.34 -2.42 15.34
CA LEU A 263 0.97 -1.92 14.01
C LEU A 263 1.25 -2.92 12.89
N CYS A 264 2.19 -3.84 13.11
CA CYS A 264 2.57 -4.89 12.16
C CYS A 264 1.80 -6.20 12.41
N LYS A 265 0.63 -6.17 13.06
CA LYS A 265 -0.19 -7.37 13.25
C LYS A 265 -1.05 -7.62 12.00
N TRP A 266 -1.24 -8.90 11.66
CA TRP A 266 -2.07 -9.31 10.54
C TRP A 266 -3.49 -8.71 10.60
N VAL A 267 -4.09 -8.64 11.79
CA VAL A 267 -5.41 -8.04 11.99
C VAL A 267 -5.48 -6.56 11.56
N VAL A 268 -4.41 -5.79 11.78
CA VAL A 268 -4.34 -4.38 11.37
C VAL A 268 -4.23 -4.27 9.84
N PHE A 269 -3.50 -5.19 9.22
CA PHE A 269 -3.42 -5.25 7.77
C PHE A 269 -4.75 -5.65 7.12
N GLN A 270 -5.49 -6.58 7.71
CA GLN A 270 -6.85 -6.95 7.27
C GLN A 270 -7.82 -5.76 7.40
N GLN A 271 -7.77 -5.01 8.50
CA GLN A 271 -8.52 -3.76 8.65
C GLN A 271 -8.16 -2.73 7.57
N PHE A 272 -6.88 -2.59 7.25
CA PHE A 272 -6.43 -1.76 6.15
C PHE A 272 -6.99 -2.24 4.80
N GLN A 273 -6.99 -3.55 4.54
CA GLN A 273 -7.55 -4.10 3.31
C GLN A 273 -9.04 -3.76 3.19
N ALA A 274 -9.81 -3.97 4.25
CA ALA A 274 -11.23 -3.62 4.29
C ALA A 274 -11.46 -2.11 4.08
N ALA A 275 -10.76 -1.26 4.84
CA ALA A 275 -10.91 0.19 4.80
C ALA A 275 -10.60 0.79 3.42
N PHE A 276 -9.60 0.26 2.72
CA PHE A 276 -9.17 0.75 1.40
C PHE A 276 -9.58 -0.16 0.24
N LYS A 277 -10.47 -1.12 0.48
CA LYS A 277 -10.99 -2.09 -0.49
C LYS A 277 -9.86 -2.75 -1.29
N ARG A 278 -8.81 -3.20 -0.60
CA ARG A 278 -7.66 -3.87 -1.21
C ARG A 278 -7.99 -5.32 -1.52
N LEU A 279 -7.80 -5.69 -2.78
CA LEU A 279 -7.85 -7.06 -3.26
C LEU A 279 -6.51 -7.36 -3.92
N TYR A 280 -5.93 -8.51 -3.58
CA TYR A 280 -4.65 -8.96 -4.12
C TYR A 280 -4.85 -10.22 -4.95
N MET A 281 -4.16 -10.32 -6.09
CA MET A 281 -4.39 -11.39 -7.07
C MET A 281 -3.92 -12.76 -6.59
N SER A 282 -3.06 -12.80 -5.57
CA SER A 282 -2.54 -14.05 -5.02
C SER A 282 -2.14 -13.91 -3.54
N LYS A 283 -2.14 -15.03 -2.82
CA LYS A 283 -1.58 -15.12 -1.46
C LYS A 283 -0.11 -14.68 -1.41
N GLN A 284 0.64 -14.80 -2.51
CA GLN A 284 2.02 -14.37 -2.59
C GLN A 284 2.14 -12.84 -2.68
N GLU A 285 1.25 -12.20 -3.45
CA GLU A 285 1.14 -10.74 -3.49
C GLU A 285 0.72 -10.21 -2.12
N GLU A 286 -0.32 -10.78 -1.50
CA GLU A 286 -0.80 -10.35 -0.19
C GLU A 286 0.31 -10.42 0.88
N LYS A 287 1.09 -11.51 0.91
CA LYS A 287 2.27 -11.62 1.80
C LYS A 287 3.32 -10.54 1.53
N THR A 288 3.47 -10.13 0.27
CA THR A 288 4.41 -9.06 -0.13
C THR A 288 3.88 -7.71 0.34
N ARG A 289 2.60 -7.44 0.10
CA ARG A 289 1.88 -6.22 0.53
C ARG A 289 1.88 -6.07 2.04
N TYR A 290 1.68 -7.16 2.78
CA TYR A 290 1.79 -7.19 4.24
C TYR A 290 3.17 -6.78 4.75
N LYS A 291 4.25 -7.28 4.10
CA LYS A 291 5.62 -6.89 4.47
C LYS A 291 5.87 -5.40 4.24
N ILE A 292 5.46 -4.90 3.07
CA ILE A 292 5.56 -3.47 2.72
C ILE A 292 4.75 -2.63 3.71
N PHE A 293 3.52 -3.05 4.03
CA PHE A 293 2.67 -2.42 5.03
C PHE A 293 3.39 -2.30 6.38
N CYS A 294 3.98 -3.39 6.87
CA CYS A 294 4.72 -3.38 8.13
C CYS A 294 5.95 -2.45 8.08
N GLU A 295 6.68 -2.41 6.96
CA GLU A 295 7.81 -1.49 6.77
C GLU A 295 7.37 -0.03 6.76
N ASN A 296 6.26 0.27 6.10
CA ASN A 296 5.69 1.60 6.05
C ASN A 296 5.12 2.04 7.42
N MET A 297 4.49 1.15 8.18
CA MET A 297 4.04 1.46 9.54
C MET A 297 5.22 1.76 10.48
N ARG A 298 6.38 1.11 10.29
CA ARG A 298 7.62 1.50 10.98
C ARG A 298 8.07 2.91 10.63
N LYS A 299 7.98 3.30 9.36
CA LYS A 299 8.32 4.67 8.90
C LYS A 299 7.35 5.69 9.48
N ALA A 300 6.05 5.43 9.41
CA ALA A 300 5.00 6.29 9.98
C ALA A 300 5.18 6.47 11.50
N LYS A 301 5.48 5.39 12.24
CA LYS A 301 5.76 5.48 13.68
C LYS A 301 7.00 6.33 13.98
N LYS A 302 8.09 6.16 13.21
CA LYS A 302 9.29 7.00 13.37
C LYS A 302 9.00 8.48 13.12
N LEU A 303 8.20 8.79 12.09
CA LEU A 303 7.71 10.15 11.83
C LEU A 303 6.91 10.67 13.02
N GLN A 304 5.97 9.88 13.53
CA GLN A 304 5.12 10.25 14.67
C GLN A 304 5.94 10.53 15.94
N ASP A 305 6.95 9.72 16.23
CA ASP A 305 7.77 9.83 17.44
C ASP A 305 8.65 11.08 17.48
N VAL A 306 9.00 11.62 16.31
CA VAL A 306 9.87 12.80 16.18
C VAL A 306 9.13 14.05 15.69
N GLU A 307 7.82 13.97 15.51
CA GLU A 307 6.96 15.05 15.03
C GLU A 307 6.99 16.25 15.98
N LYS A 308 7.27 17.46 15.46
CA LYS A 308 7.38 18.69 16.27
C LYS A 308 6.10 19.52 16.33
N GLY A 309 5.15 19.22 15.47
CA GLY A 309 3.90 19.92 15.28
C GLY A 309 2.79 19.25 16.08
N THR A 310 1.73 18.89 15.38
CA THR A 310 0.54 18.19 15.91
C THR A 310 0.05 17.13 14.92
N ALA A 311 0.86 16.80 13.92
CA ALA A 311 0.45 15.86 12.89
C ALA A 311 0.29 14.45 13.46
N VAL A 312 -0.69 13.76 12.90
CA VAL A 312 -0.90 12.33 13.05
C VAL A 312 -0.44 11.68 11.75
N TYR A 313 0.54 10.78 11.84
CA TYR A 313 1.02 9.98 10.72
C TYR A 313 0.63 8.53 10.90
N GLY A 314 0.10 7.88 9.87
CA GLY A 314 -0.29 6.48 9.95
C GLY A 314 -0.75 5.79 8.69
N VAL A 315 -1.75 4.93 8.87
CA VAL A 315 -2.35 4.12 7.81
C VAL A 315 -3.07 5.05 6.84
N THR A 316 -2.52 5.19 5.64
CA THR A 316 -3.14 5.86 4.51
C THR A 316 -3.37 4.84 3.40
N LYS A 317 -4.06 5.23 2.32
CA LYS A 317 -4.16 4.38 1.13
C LYS A 317 -2.82 3.98 0.52
N PHE A 318 -1.72 4.63 0.88
CA PHE A 318 -0.38 4.31 0.39
C PHE A 318 0.39 3.35 1.30
N ALA A 319 -0.24 2.84 2.36
CA ALA A 319 0.44 2.04 3.38
C ALA A 319 1.03 0.74 2.84
N ASP A 320 0.47 0.11 1.81
CA ASP A 320 0.95 -1.13 1.18
C ASP A 320 1.77 -0.92 -0.10
N MET A 321 2.17 0.32 -0.38
CA MET A 321 2.99 0.66 -1.54
C MET A 321 4.48 0.72 -1.21
N SER A 322 5.30 0.08 -2.05
CA SER A 322 6.75 0.23 -2.03
C SER A 322 7.15 1.67 -2.41
N GLU A 323 8.39 2.05 -2.13
CA GLU A 323 8.90 3.37 -2.54
C GLU A 323 8.85 3.57 -4.06
N SER A 324 9.11 2.53 -4.85
CA SER A 324 9.01 2.59 -6.32
C SER A 324 7.59 2.79 -6.82
N GLU A 325 6.60 2.21 -6.14
CA GLU A 325 5.18 2.41 -6.49
C GLU A 325 4.71 3.80 -6.05
N PHE A 326 5.06 4.23 -4.85
CA PHE A 326 4.70 5.56 -4.36
C PHE A 326 5.35 6.66 -5.20
N LYS A 327 6.53 6.42 -5.77
CA LYS A 327 7.18 7.31 -6.75
C LYS A 327 6.34 7.64 -7.99
N GLN A 328 5.30 6.86 -8.30
CA GLN A 328 4.38 7.19 -9.40
C GLN A 328 3.33 8.24 -9.01
N TYR A 329 3.10 8.45 -7.71
CA TYR A 329 2.20 9.47 -7.16
C TYR A 329 2.91 10.80 -6.90
N VAL A 330 4.24 10.79 -6.89
CA VAL A 330 5.10 11.97 -6.88
C VAL A 330 5.77 12.12 -8.24
N GLY A 331 6.37 13.28 -8.50
CA GLY A 331 7.18 13.52 -9.69
C GLY A 331 8.63 13.07 -9.51
N LYS A 332 9.46 13.32 -10.53
CA LYS A 332 10.92 13.23 -10.40
C LYS A 332 11.41 14.30 -9.41
N VAL A 333 12.52 14.00 -8.72
CA VAL A 333 13.20 15.00 -7.91
C VAL A 333 13.64 16.17 -8.81
N TRP A 334 13.24 17.38 -8.44
CA TRP A 334 13.51 18.60 -9.19
C TRP A 334 14.88 19.19 -8.85
N ASP A 335 15.53 19.76 -9.87
CA ASP A 335 16.71 20.60 -9.69
C ASP A 335 16.31 21.86 -8.89
N GLN A 336 17.17 22.28 -7.96
CA GLN A 336 17.02 23.53 -7.21
C GLN A 336 16.96 24.77 -8.11
N ASN A 337 17.42 24.66 -9.36
CA ASN A 337 17.31 25.68 -10.40
C ASN A 337 16.04 25.60 -11.24
N ALA A 338 15.01 24.85 -10.85
CA ALA A 338 13.78 24.70 -11.62
C ALA A 338 13.05 26.02 -11.95
N ASN A 339 13.27 27.08 -11.17
CA ASN A 339 12.75 28.43 -11.43
C ASN A 339 13.72 29.34 -12.20
N LYS A 340 14.82 28.80 -12.73
CA LYS A 340 15.85 29.57 -13.44
C LYS A 340 15.25 30.25 -14.67
N GLY A 341 15.49 31.56 -14.79
CA GLY A 341 15.00 32.39 -15.88
C GLY A 341 13.57 32.89 -15.72
N MET A 342 12.85 32.55 -14.64
CA MET A 342 11.56 33.19 -14.33
C MET A 342 11.77 34.62 -13.84
N LYS A 343 10.87 35.52 -14.23
CA LYS A 343 10.81 36.89 -13.68
C LYS A 343 10.49 36.82 -12.19
N LYS A 344 11.13 37.69 -11.40
CA LYS A 344 10.85 37.78 -9.97
C LYS A 344 9.55 38.55 -9.73
N ALA A 345 8.71 38.03 -8.85
CA ALA A 345 7.49 38.66 -8.42
C ALA A 345 7.76 39.98 -7.69
N LYS A 346 6.97 41.02 -7.98
CA LYS A 346 6.95 42.23 -7.16
C LYS A 346 6.10 41.95 -5.92
N ILE A 347 6.74 41.75 -4.78
CA ILE A 347 6.05 41.42 -3.52
C ILE A 347 5.23 42.63 -3.04
N PRO A 348 3.92 42.47 -2.78
CA PRO A 348 3.09 43.53 -2.22
C PRO A 348 3.59 43.98 -0.85
N GLN A 349 3.74 45.28 -0.65
CA GLN A 349 4.00 45.84 0.67
C GLN A 349 2.71 45.82 1.48
N MET A 350 2.77 45.23 2.68
CA MET A 350 1.64 45.13 3.59
C MET A 350 2.06 45.61 4.98
N ASN A 351 1.25 46.50 5.56
CA ASN A 351 1.48 47.00 6.93
C ASN A 351 1.38 45.88 7.97
N SER A 352 0.42 44.97 7.79
CA SER A 352 0.24 43.77 8.60
C SER A 352 -0.44 42.68 7.78
N LEU A 353 -0.09 41.42 8.09
CA LEU A 353 -0.77 40.24 7.56
C LEU A 353 -1.90 39.84 8.52
N PRO A 354 -3.06 39.36 8.01
CA PRO A 354 -4.05 38.73 8.88
C PRO A 354 -3.47 37.49 9.56
N ASN A 355 -4.01 37.08 10.71
CA ASN A 355 -3.54 35.89 11.42
C ASN A 355 -3.83 34.59 10.65
N SER A 356 -4.92 34.59 9.88
CA SER A 356 -5.33 33.48 9.00
C SER A 356 -5.93 34.04 7.71
N PHE A 357 -5.78 33.28 6.63
CA PHE A 357 -6.37 33.61 5.35
C PHE A 357 -6.55 32.31 4.54
N ASP A 358 -7.68 32.13 3.87
CA ASP A 358 -7.98 30.91 3.13
C ASP A 358 -8.75 31.17 1.83
N TRP A 359 -8.13 30.93 0.68
CA TRP A 359 -8.76 31.14 -0.62
C TRP A 359 -9.95 30.23 -0.91
N ARG A 360 -10.14 29.13 -0.14
CA ARG A 360 -11.34 28.29 -0.23
C ARG A 360 -12.58 29.06 0.17
N GLU A 361 -12.47 29.94 1.16
CA GLU A 361 -13.55 30.80 1.65
C GLU A 361 -13.85 31.97 0.70
N HIS A 362 -12.99 32.19 -0.31
CA HIS A 362 -13.06 33.30 -1.26
C HIS A 362 -13.30 32.84 -2.70
N GLY A 363 -13.68 31.58 -2.92
CA GLY A 363 -14.06 31.05 -4.24
C GLY A 363 -12.91 31.03 -5.26
N ALA A 364 -11.66 30.93 -4.81
CA ALA A 364 -10.48 30.88 -5.68
C ALA A 364 -9.77 29.51 -5.66
N VAL A 365 -10.47 28.46 -5.24
CA VAL A 365 -9.95 27.09 -5.15
C VAL A 365 -11.05 26.13 -5.62
N THR A 366 -10.75 25.33 -6.64
CA THR A 366 -11.61 24.24 -7.12
C THR A 366 -11.60 23.04 -6.16
N GLU A 367 -12.42 22.03 -6.41
CA GLU A 367 -12.42 20.74 -5.73
C GLU A 367 -11.04 20.06 -5.71
N VAL A 368 -10.78 19.25 -4.68
CA VAL A 368 -9.59 18.38 -4.66
C VAL A 368 -9.74 17.31 -5.74
N LYS A 369 -8.75 17.24 -6.64
CA LYS A 369 -8.67 16.24 -7.71
C LYS A 369 -7.74 15.08 -7.33
N ASN A 370 -7.62 14.08 -8.21
CA ASN A 370 -6.80 12.90 -7.99
C ASN A 370 -5.98 12.56 -9.25
N GLN A 371 -4.65 12.69 -9.15
CA GLN A 371 -3.71 12.37 -10.22
C GLN A 371 -3.53 10.84 -10.43
N GLY A 372 -3.92 10.01 -9.47
CA GLY A 372 -3.68 8.57 -9.52
C GLY A 372 -2.18 8.23 -9.62
N SER A 373 -1.88 7.10 -10.26
CA SER A 373 -0.51 6.60 -10.47
C SER A 373 0.20 7.24 -11.67
N CYS A 374 0.08 8.55 -11.81
CA CYS A 374 0.72 9.36 -12.84
C CYS A 374 1.45 10.53 -12.16
N GLY A 375 2.74 10.71 -12.43
CA GLY A 375 3.60 11.76 -11.88
C GLY A 375 3.30 13.16 -12.41
N SER A 376 2.02 13.51 -12.53
CA SER A 376 1.49 14.76 -13.10
C SER A 376 1.18 15.83 -12.06
N CYS A 377 1.66 15.68 -10.81
CA CYS A 377 1.50 16.68 -9.75
C CYS A 377 1.89 18.12 -10.18
N TRP A 378 2.86 18.25 -11.10
CA TRP A 378 3.26 19.51 -11.70
C TRP A 378 2.12 20.17 -12.49
N ALA A 379 1.33 19.39 -13.23
CA ALA A 379 0.17 19.87 -13.97
C ALA A 379 -0.92 20.33 -13.00
N PHE A 380 -1.26 19.53 -11.97
CA PHE A 380 -2.25 19.89 -10.95
C PHE A 380 -1.88 21.15 -10.15
N SER A 381 -0.59 21.30 -9.82
CA SER A 381 -0.10 22.51 -9.14
C SER A 381 -0.23 23.75 -10.04
N THR A 382 0.09 23.59 -11.33
CA THR A 382 -0.01 24.64 -12.34
C THR A 382 -1.45 25.04 -12.59
N THR A 383 -2.33 24.09 -12.90
CA THR A 383 -3.76 24.34 -13.14
C THR A 383 -4.37 24.98 -11.90
N GLY A 384 -4.20 24.40 -10.72
CA GLY A 384 -4.74 24.95 -9.47
C GLY A 384 -4.31 26.39 -9.19
N ASN A 385 -3.07 26.77 -9.53
CA ASN A 385 -2.64 28.17 -9.44
C ASN A 385 -3.38 29.06 -10.45
N ILE A 386 -3.47 28.65 -11.71
CA ILE A 386 -4.14 29.41 -12.78
C ILE A 386 -5.63 29.57 -12.49
N GLU A 387 -6.30 28.51 -12.03
CA GLU A 387 -7.70 28.53 -11.61
C GLU A 387 -7.94 29.61 -10.56
N GLY A 388 -7.07 29.67 -9.53
CA GLY A 388 -7.15 30.69 -8.49
C GLY A 388 -6.86 32.10 -9.00
N GLN A 389 -5.81 32.27 -9.82
CA GLN A 389 -5.48 33.57 -10.43
C GLN A 389 -6.63 34.08 -11.32
N TRP A 390 -7.21 33.18 -12.13
CA TRP A 390 -8.33 33.50 -13.01
C TRP A 390 -9.60 33.83 -12.23
N ALA A 391 -9.92 33.07 -11.17
CA ALA A 391 -11.04 33.38 -10.28
C ALA A 391 -10.91 34.77 -9.66
N ILE A 392 -9.71 35.14 -9.21
CA ILE A 392 -9.47 36.43 -8.56
C ILE A 392 -9.58 37.59 -9.56
N ARG A 393 -8.99 37.45 -10.75
CA ARG A 393 -8.86 38.52 -11.75
C ARG A 393 -10.07 38.64 -12.67
N LYS A 394 -10.63 37.51 -13.10
CA LYS A 394 -11.78 37.43 -14.01
C LYS A 394 -13.11 37.14 -13.32
N LYS A 395 -13.11 36.95 -11.99
CA LYS A 395 -14.31 36.72 -11.17
C LYS A 395 -15.09 35.46 -11.59
N LYS A 396 -14.39 34.48 -12.15
CA LYS A 396 -14.96 33.19 -12.59
C LYS A 396 -14.02 32.07 -12.22
N LEU A 397 -14.44 31.19 -11.32
CA LEU A 397 -13.72 29.95 -11.05
C LEU A 397 -14.04 28.94 -12.18
N VAL A 398 -13.01 28.34 -12.75
CA VAL A 398 -13.12 27.36 -13.84
C VAL A 398 -12.17 26.22 -13.49
N SER A 399 -12.64 24.97 -13.55
CA SER A 399 -11.77 23.78 -13.40
C SER A 399 -11.07 23.51 -14.74
N LEU A 400 -9.75 23.44 -14.75
CA LEU A 400 -8.90 23.36 -15.94
C LEU A 400 -8.35 21.95 -16.17
N SER A 401 -8.08 21.61 -17.42
CA SER A 401 -7.57 20.29 -17.78
C SER A 401 -6.10 20.12 -17.39
N GLU A 402 -5.82 19.18 -16.48
CA GLU A 402 -4.45 18.70 -16.31
C GLU A 402 -3.99 17.80 -17.45
N GLN A 403 -4.91 17.07 -18.09
CA GLN A 403 -4.59 16.14 -19.16
C GLN A 403 -4.06 16.85 -20.40
N GLU A 404 -4.58 18.03 -20.71
CA GLU A 404 -4.07 18.85 -21.81
C GLU A 404 -2.58 19.17 -21.60
N LEU A 405 -2.15 19.44 -20.36
CA LEU A 405 -0.73 19.62 -20.05
C LEU A 405 0.05 18.30 -20.17
N VAL A 406 -0.49 17.19 -19.64
CA VAL A 406 0.15 15.88 -19.73
C VAL A 406 0.40 15.47 -21.18
N ASP A 407 -0.51 15.79 -22.10
CA ASP A 407 -0.45 15.33 -23.49
C ASP A 407 0.19 16.34 -24.45
N CYS A 408 0.00 17.65 -24.23
CA CYS A 408 0.34 18.71 -25.19
C CYS A 408 1.56 19.55 -24.81
N ASP A 409 2.03 19.48 -23.56
CA ASP A 409 3.32 20.03 -23.18
C ASP A 409 4.43 19.26 -23.91
N LYS A 410 5.29 19.97 -24.64
CA LYS A 410 6.37 19.37 -25.44
C LYS A 410 7.73 19.38 -24.76
N VAL A 411 7.82 19.95 -23.56
CA VAL A 411 9.06 20.14 -22.81
C VAL A 411 9.11 19.22 -21.60
N ASP A 412 7.99 19.12 -20.87
CA ASP A 412 7.80 18.20 -19.77
C ASP A 412 7.50 16.76 -20.27
N GLU A 413 7.55 15.78 -19.36
CA GLU A 413 7.49 14.35 -19.70
C GLU A 413 6.16 13.68 -19.30
N GLY A 414 5.06 14.45 -19.27
CA GLY A 414 3.72 13.96 -18.91
C GLY A 414 3.70 13.31 -17.52
N CYS A 415 3.29 12.04 -17.45
CA CYS A 415 3.28 11.24 -16.23
C CYS A 415 4.66 10.89 -15.68
N ASN A 416 5.75 11.11 -16.42
CA ASN A 416 7.11 10.93 -15.90
C ASN A 416 7.64 12.19 -15.18
N GLY A 417 6.83 13.23 -15.07
CA GLY A 417 7.15 14.45 -14.35
C GLY A 417 7.29 15.67 -15.25
N GLY A 418 7.31 16.83 -14.60
CA GLY A 418 7.42 18.12 -15.24
C GLY A 418 7.59 19.23 -14.21
N LEU A 419 7.67 20.47 -14.67
CA LEU A 419 7.89 21.64 -13.84
C LEU A 419 6.81 22.71 -14.07
N PRO A 420 6.18 23.26 -13.01
CA PRO A 420 5.22 24.36 -13.18
C PRO A 420 5.79 25.55 -13.97
N SER A 421 7.08 25.85 -13.81
CA SER A 421 7.75 26.93 -14.53
C SER A 421 7.82 26.72 -16.06
N GLN A 422 7.85 25.47 -16.52
CA GLN A 422 7.82 25.10 -17.93
C GLN A 422 6.38 25.06 -18.43
N ALA A 423 5.49 24.43 -17.67
CA ALA A 423 4.05 24.38 -17.94
C ALA A 423 3.45 25.77 -18.22
N TYR A 424 3.77 26.80 -17.43
CA TYR A 424 3.29 28.16 -17.72
C TYR A 424 3.72 28.67 -19.10
N LYS A 425 4.95 28.39 -19.54
CA LYS A 425 5.43 28.80 -20.87
C LYS A 425 4.71 28.05 -21.97
N GLU A 426 4.49 26.75 -21.77
CA GLU A 426 3.78 25.92 -22.73
C GLU A 426 2.32 26.32 -22.84
N ILE A 427 1.63 26.66 -21.74
CA ILE A 427 0.27 27.21 -21.79
C ILE A 427 0.20 28.49 -22.64
N ILE A 428 1.18 29.40 -22.48
CA ILE A 428 1.27 30.60 -23.30
C ILE A 428 1.47 30.23 -24.78
N ARG A 429 2.34 29.26 -25.08
CA ARG A 429 2.60 28.76 -26.44
C ARG A 429 1.37 28.09 -27.07
N LEU A 430 0.62 27.31 -26.29
CA LEU A 430 -0.61 26.64 -26.69
C LEU A 430 -1.76 27.64 -26.92
N GLY A 431 -1.68 28.80 -26.27
CA GLY A 431 -2.65 29.91 -26.39
C GLY A 431 -3.71 29.91 -25.29
N GLY A 432 -3.57 29.05 -24.28
CA GLY A 432 -4.48 28.88 -23.15
C GLY A 432 -4.69 27.41 -22.78
N LEU A 433 -5.70 27.17 -21.94
CA LEU A 433 -6.18 25.84 -21.55
C LEU A 433 -7.69 25.70 -21.73
N GLU A 434 -8.10 24.48 -22.04
CA GLU A 434 -9.46 23.96 -22.00
C GLU A 434 -9.90 23.68 -20.55
N THR A 435 -11.21 23.43 -20.37
CA THR A 435 -11.75 23.04 -19.07
C THR A 435 -11.52 21.55 -18.81
N GLU A 436 -11.53 21.16 -17.54
CA GLU A 436 -11.51 19.75 -17.12
C GLU A 436 -12.63 18.94 -17.79
N THR A 437 -13.79 19.56 -18.05
CA THR A 437 -14.92 18.88 -18.70
C THR A 437 -14.71 18.67 -20.21
N ASP A 438 -14.00 19.59 -20.87
CA ASP A 438 -13.76 19.56 -22.31
C ASP A 438 -12.61 18.61 -22.66
N TYR A 439 -11.56 18.56 -21.82
CA TYR A 439 -10.42 17.65 -21.94
C TYR A 439 -10.19 16.95 -20.59
N LYS A 440 -10.85 15.81 -20.39
CA LYS A 440 -10.91 15.10 -19.09
C LYS A 440 -9.61 14.43 -18.70
N TYR A 441 -9.29 14.45 -17.41
CA TYR A 441 -8.18 13.69 -16.84
C TYR A 441 -8.30 12.18 -17.04
N ARG A 442 -7.19 11.57 -17.47
CA ARG A 442 -7.05 10.14 -17.76
C ARG A 442 -5.94 9.46 -16.96
N GLY A 443 -5.02 10.22 -16.37
CA GLY A 443 -3.98 9.65 -15.50
C GLY A 443 -2.96 8.76 -16.21
N HIS A 444 -2.77 8.98 -17.51
CA HIS A 444 -1.72 8.36 -18.31
C HIS A 444 -1.43 9.26 -19.53
N ASN A 445 -0.29 9.04 -20.20
CA ASN A 445 0.07 9.81 -21.39
C ASN A 445 -0.81 9.40 -22.58
N GLU A 446 -1.43 10.37 -23.24
CA GLU A 446 -2.14 10.19 -24.49
C GLU A 446 -1.57 11.11 -25.58
N LYS A 447 -2.10 11.00 -26.80
CA LYS A 447 -1.75 11.92 -27.87
C LYS A 447 -2.49 13.23 -27.66
N CYS A 448 -1.77 14.36 -27.70
CA CYS A 448 -2.37 15.70 -27.66
C CYS A 448 -3.55 15.82 -28.63
N SER A 449 -4.74 16.10 -28.08
CA SER A 449 -6.00 16.21 -28.80
C SER A 449 -6.70 17.56 -28.59
N MET A 450 -5.92 18.58 -28.20
CA MET A 450 -6.45 19.89 -27.83
C MET A 450 -7.28 20.52 -28.96
N ASP A 451 -8.36 21.20 -28.57
CA ASP A 451 -9.21 22.00 -29.45
C ASP A 451 -9.09 23.48 -29.08
N LYS A 452 -8.43 24.24 -29.96
CA LYS A 452 -8.22 25.69 -29.75
C LYS A 452 -9.53 26.47 -29.60
N SER A 453 -10.65 25.98 -30.13
CA SER A 453 -11.97 26.63 -29.99
C SER A 453 -12.56 26.45 -28.58
N LYS A 454 -12.08 25.47 -27.82
CA LYS A 454 -12.52 25.15 -26.46
C LYS A 454 -11.67 25.78 -25.36
N ILE A 455 -10.56 26.43 -25.71
CA ILE A 455 -9.77 27.22 -24.75
C ILE A 455 -10.68 28.22 -24.01
N ARG A 456 -10.63 28.21 -22.67
CA ARG A 456 -11.42 29.10 -21.79
C ARG A 456 -10.56 30.02 -20.94
N VAL A 457 -9.32 29.64 -20.65
CA VAL A 457 -8.43 30.40 -19.77
C VAL A 457 -7.10 30.65 -20.46
N LYS A 458 -6.55 31.85 -20.25
CA LYS A 458 -5.25 32.27 -20.77
C LYS A 458 -4.47 32.96 -19.68
N ILE A 459 -3.15 32.84 -19.71
CA ILE A 459 -2.24 33.56 -18.82
C ILE A 459 -1.35 34.48 -19.64
N ASN A 460 -0.91 35.58 -19.04
CA ASN A 460 -0.07 36.58 -19.70
C ASN A 460 1.41 36.33 -19.47
N ASP A 461 1.77 35.82 -18.30
CA ASP A 461 3.15 35.53 -17.89
C ASP A 461 3.15 34.60 -16.67
N SER A 462 4.32 34.33 -16.11
CA SER A 462 4.50 33.70 -14.81
C SER A 462 5.67 34.32 -14.06
N VAL A 463 5.62 34.23 -12.72
CA VAL A 463 6.64 34.79 -11.84
C VAL A 463 7.11 33.77 -10.80
N SER A 464 8.38 33.88 -10.42
CA SER A 464 8.94 33.23 -9.23
C SER A 464 8.76 34.15 -8.02
N ILE A 465 8.14 33.62 -6.97
CA ILE A 465 7.92 34.30 -5.70
C ILE A 465 9.16 34.13 -4.81
N SER A 466 9.32 35.01 -3.83
CA SER A 466 10.37 34.96 -2.82
C SER A 466 10.33 33.68 -2.00
N SER A 467 11.50 33.24 -1.52
CA SER A 467 11.61 32.14 -0.56
C SER A 467 11.40 32.57 0.88
N ASN A 468 11.19 33.86 1.14
CA ASN A 468 10.78 34.35 2.45
C ASN A 468 9.29 34.04 2.68
N GLU A 469 8.98 33.20 3.65
CA GLU A 469 7.60 32.77 3.93
C GLU A 469 6.66 33.91 4.36
N THR A 470 7.19 35.03 4.87
CA THR A 470 6.40 36.24 5.15
C THR A 470 6.00 36.94 3.85
N GLU A 471 6.92 37.01 2.89
CA GLU A 471 6.65 37.57 1.55
C GLU A 471 5.73 36.66 0.74
N MET A 472 5.86 35.33 0.89
CA MET A 472 4.89 34.37 0.36
C MET A 472 3.49 34.63 0.92
N ALA A 473 3.36 34.87 2.23
CA ALA A 473 2.06 35.16 2.83
C ALA A 473 1.47 36.49 2.30
N ALA A 474 2.30 37.52 2.13
CA ALA A 474 1.89 38.78 1.53
C ALA A 474 1.43 38.63 0.07
N TRP A 475 2.16 37.83 -0.72
CA TRP A 475 1.72 37.46 -2.06
C TRP A 475 0.39 36.72 -2.01
N LEU A 476 0.26 35.69 -1.17
CA LEU A 476 -0.92 34.85 -1.09
C LEU A 476 -2.17 35.69 -0.83
N VAL A 477 -2.14 36.57 0.17
CA VAL A 477 -3.28 37.41 0.57
C VAL A 477 -3.70 38.38 -0.55
N LYS A 478 -2.74 38.94 -1.28
CA LYS A 478 -3.03 40.00 -2.27
C LYS A 478 -3.26 39.50 -3.68
N ASN A 479 -2.62 38.40 -4.06
CA ASN A 479 -2.56 37.95 -5.44
C ASN A 479 -3.19 36.58 -5.68
N GLY A 480 -3.27 35.69 -4.68
CA GLY A 480 -3.89 34.38 -4.88
C GLY A 480 -3.03 33.19 -4.47
N PRO A 481 -3.55 31.96 -4.66
CA PRO A 481 -2.84 30.70 -4.40
C PRO A 481 -1.44 30.64 -5.04
N ILE A 482 -0.54 29.85 -4.45
CA ILE A 482 0.87 29.75 -4.88
C ILE A 482 1.20 28.30 -5.22
N SER A 483 1.66 28.06 -6.45
CA SER A 483 2.23 26.76 -6.84
C SER A 483 3.60 26.60 -6.18
N ILE A 484 3.82 25.47 -5.51
CA ILE A 484 5.09 25.16 -4.84
C ILE A 484 5.59 23.76 -5.18
N GLY A 485 6.88 23.54 -4.97
CA GLY A 485 7.48 22.22 -4.81
C GLY A 485 7.68 21.87 -3.34
N ILE A 486 7.50 20.60 -2.98
CA ILE A 486 7.71 20.08 -1.64
C ILE A 486 8.31 18.67 -1.73
N ASN A 487 9.10 18.26 -0.72
CA ASN A 487 9.43 16.86 -0.53
C ASN A 487 8.25 16.12 0.15
N ALA A 488 7.69 15.12 -0.52
CA ALA A 488 6.45 14.46 -0.14
C ALA A 488 6.64 13.18 0.70
N PHE A 489 7.87 12.85 1.14
CA PHE A 489 8.11 11.63 1.93
C PHE A 489 7.20 11.55 3.17
N ALA A 490 7.15 12.61 3.97
CA ALA A 490 6.28 12.65 5.16
C ALA A 490 4.78 12.66 4.80
N MET A 491 4.42 13.15 3.62
CA MET A 491 3.04 13.21 3.15
C MET A 491 2.46 11.82 2.87
N GLN A 492 3.28 10.82 2.51
CA GLN A 492 2.81 9.45 2.28
C GLN A 492 1.93 8.92 3.42
N PHE A 493 2.29 9.26 4.66
CA PHE A 493 1.66 8.76 5.88
C PHE A 493 0.79 9.79 6.59
N TYR A 494 0.64 11.01 6.06
CA TYR A 494 -0.09 12.07 6.75
C TYR A 494 -1.60 11.80 6.82
N MET A 495 -2.17 11.89 8.02
CA MET A 495 -3.62 11.74 8.26
C MET A 495 -4.29 13.07 8.63
N GLY A 496 -3.60 13.95 9.36
CA GLY A 496 -4.12 15.24 9.80
C GLY A 496 -3.22 15.95 10.80
N GLY A 497 -3.59 17.17 11.21
CA GLY A 497 -2.83 18.01 12.12
C GLY A 497 -1.72 18.81 11.45
N ILE A 498 -1.05 19.70 12.19
CA ILE A 498 0.03 20.53 11.64
C ILE A 498 1.32 19.72 11.60
N SER A 499 1.79 19.39 10.41
CA SER A 499 2.99 18.61 10.13
C SER A 499 4.27 19.45 10.28
N HIS A 500 5.23 18.97 11.06
CA HIS A 500 6.54 19.57 11.25
C HIS A 500 7.63 18.50 11.41
N PRO A 501 7.86 17.69 10.36
CA PRO A 501 8.85 16.64 10.37
C PRO A 501 10.28 17.20 10.41
N TRP A 502 11.22 16.39 10.89
CA TRP A 502 12.64 16.72 10.78
C TRP A 502 13.12 16.64 9.33
N LYS A 503 14.15 17.45 8.99
CA LYS A 503 14.75 17.51 7.64
C LYS A 503 15.20 16.15 7.10
N ILE A 504 15.59 15.20 7.97
CA ILE A 504 15.97 13.85 7.54
C ILE A 504 14.80 13.03 6.96
N PHE A 505 13.56 13.39 7.33
CA PHE A 505 12.34 12.76 6.82
C PHE A 505 11.62 13.61 5.78
N CYS A 506 12.15 14.78 5.43
CA CYS A 506 11.76 15.50 4.23
C CYS A 506 12.87 16.47 3.84
N ASN A 507 13.83 15.99 3.06
CA ASN A 507 15.00 16.76 2.72
C ASN A 507 14.59 18.00 1.90
N PRO A 508 14.82 19.24 2.37
CA PRO A 508 14.39 20.45 1.67
C PRO A 508 15.10 20.65 0.31
N LYS A 509 16.08 19.83 -0.01
CA LYS A 509 16.82 19.84 -1.28
C LYS A 509 16.30 18.84 -2.31
N GLU A 510 15.41 17.92 -1.91
CA GLU A 510 14.91 16.83 -2.75
C GLU A 510 13.40 17.04 -2.98
N LEU A 511 13.03 18.14 -3.62
CA LEU A 511 11.62 18.38 -3.94
C LEU A 511 11.19 17.39 -5.02
N ASP A 512 10.10 16.66 -4.79
CA ASP A 512 9.60 15.63 -5.70
C ASP A 512 8.11 15.79 -6.00
N HIS A 513 7.43 16.77 -5.40
CA HIS A 513 5.98 16.88 -5.52
C HIS A 513 5.50 18.33 -5.70
N GLY A 514 4.64 18.53 -6.69
CA GLY A 514 3.97 19.80 -6.98
C GLY A 514 2.65 19.92 -6.25
N VAL A 515 2.48 20.97 -5.45
CA VAL A 515 1.25 21.23 -4.68
C VAL A 515 0.93 22.72 -4.63
N LEU A 516 -0.25 23.07 -4.13
CA LEU A 516 -0.74 24.45 -4.14
C LEU A 516 -0.97 24.97 -2.71
N ILE A 517 -0.28 26.03 -2.30
CA ILE A 517 -0.63 26.79 -1.10
C ILE A 517 -1.88 27.61 -1.40
N VAL A 518 -2.93 27.40 -0.60
CA VAL A 518 -4.22 28.10 -0.74
C VAL A 518 -4.56 28.97 0.46
N GLY A 519 -3.86 28.81 1.57
CA GLY A 519 -4.14 29.53 2.80
C GLY A 519 -3.06 29.38 3.85
N TYR A 520 -3.25 30.03 4.98
CA TYR A 520 -2.49 29.82 6.21
C TYR A 520 -3.33 30.15 7.43
N GLY A 521 -2.87 29.70 8.59
CA GLY A 521 -3.47 30.05 9.86
C GLY A 521 -2.50 29.89 11.02
N VAL A 522 -3.05 30.00 12.22
CA VAL A 522 -2.35 29.76 13.48
C VAL A 522 -3.27 28.95 14.38
N LYS A 523 -2.78 27.82 14.90
CA LYS A 523 -3.49 27.01 15.91
C LYS A 523 -2.65 26.99 17.19
N GLY A 524 -3.14 27.63 18.25
CA GLY A 524 -2.34 27.88 19.45
C GLY A 524 -1.10 28.73 19.09
N SER A 525 0.10 28.22 19.35
CA SER A 525 1.36 28.87 18.98
C SER A 525 1.97 28.39 17.65
N LYS A 526 1.27 27.52 16.91
CA LYS A 526 1.81 26.87 15.69
C LYS A 526 1.20 27.49 14.43
N PRO A 527 1.94 28.37 13.73
CA PRO A 527 1.53 28.84 12.40
C PRO A 527 1.66 27.70 11.38
N TYR A 528 0.76 27.67 10.39
CA TYR A 528 0.75 26.64 9.35
C TYR A 528 0.32 27.20 7.99
N TRP A 529 0.78 26.56 6.93
CA TRP A 529 0.22 26.68 5.58
C TRP A 529 -0.89 25.65 5.37
N ILE A 530 -1.86 26.01 4.53
CA ILE A 530 -2.90 25.12 4.01
C ILE A 530 -2.50 24.79 2.57
N ILE A 531 -2.16 23.52 2.32
CA ILE A 531 -1.73 23.04 1.02
C ILE A 531 -2.81 22.13 0.44
N LYS A 532 -3.29 22.44 -0.77
CA LYS A 532 -4.13 21.56 -1.58
C LYS A 532 -3.25 20.52 -2.26
N ASN A 533 -3.54 19.23 -2.04
CA ASN A 533 -2.87 18.11 -2.68
C ASN A 533 -3.70 17.59 -3.87
N SER A 534 -3.11 16.68 -4.66
CA SER A 534 -3.69 16.07 -5.87
C SER A 534 -3.86 14.55 -5.73
N TRP A 535 -4.02 14.05 -4.50
CA TRP A 535 -4.20 12.62 -4.21
C TRP A 535 -5.63 12.26 -3.81
N GLY A 536 -6.61 13.07 -4.21
CA GLY A 536 -8.01 12.85 -3.87
C GLY A 536 -8.41 13.34 -2.47
N PRO A 537 -9.73 13.54 -2.25
CA PRO A 537 -10.25 14.08 -1.00
C PRO A 537 -10.22 13.07 0.16
N ASP A 538 -9.99 11.80 -0.12
CA ASP A 538 -9.85 10.71 0.85
C ASP A 538 -8.46 10.66 1.53
N TRP A 539 -7.51 11.48 1.09
CA TRP A 539 -6.18 11.59 1.68
C TRP A 539 -6.06 12.84 2.57
N GLY A 540 -5.33 12.73 3.69
CA GLY A 540 -5.06 13.86 4.60
C GLY A 540 -6.33 14.52 5.16
N GLU A 541 -6.30 15.84 5.35
CA GLU A 541 -7.47 16.59 5.81
C GLU A 541 -8.37 16.96 4.62
N LYS A 542 -9.18 16.00 4.16
CA LYS A 542 -10.08 16.16 2.99
C LYS A 542 -9.32 16.59 1.72
N GLY A 543 -8.13 16.02 1.50
CA GLY A 543 -7.24 16.37 0.39
C GLY A 543 -6.24 17.48 0.68
N TYR A 544 -6.25 18.04 1.90
CA TYR A 544 -5.34 19.10 2.30
C TYR A 544 -4.27 18.63 3.27
N TYR A 545 -3.14 19.33 3.24
CA TYR A 545 -1.99 19.13 4.10
C TYR A 545 -1.73 20.41 4.89
N LEU A 546 -1.75 20.31 6.21
CA LEU A 546 -1.35 21.42 7.08
C LEU A 546 0.12 21.25 7.46
N VAL A 547 0.96 22.21 7.10
CA VAL A 547 2.41 22.14 7.37
C VAL A 547 2.89 23.39 8.09
N TYR A 548 3.79 23.23 9.05
CA TYR A 548 4.30 24.33 9.85
C TYR A 548 4.93 25.43 8.98
N ARG A 549 4.53 26.67 9.25
CA ARG A 549 4.95 27.87 8.49
C ARG A 549 6.04 28.62 9.23
N GLY A 550 7.05 29.09 8.52
CA GLY A 550 8.15 29.92 9.06
C GLY A 550 9.48 29.17 9.26
N ALA A 551 9.59 27.93 8.79
CA ALA A 551 10.83 27.15 8.85
C ALA A 551 11.25 26.53 7.51
N GLY A 552 10.59 26.86 6.39
CA GLY A 552 10.85 26.25 5.08
C GLY A 552 10.71 24.73 5.10
N VAL A 553 9.72 24.22 5.83
CA VAL A 553 9.55 22.79 6.11
C VAL A 553 9.44 22.02 4.79
N CYS A 554 10.22 20.94 4.67
CA CYS A 554 10.30 20.11 3.47
C CYS A 554 10.62 20.87 2.18
N GLY A 555 11.26 22.06 2.29
CA GLY A 555 11.66 22.88 1.15
C GLY A 555 10.52 23.62 0.45
N LEU A 556 9.33 23.70 1.06
CA LEU A 556 8.11 24.27 0.47
C LEU A 556 8.26 25.72 -0.04
N ASN A 557 9.25 26.45 0.46
CA ASN A 557 9.53 27.85 0.14
C ASN A 557 10.59 28.04 -0.95
N THR A 558 11.11 26.95 -1.53
CA THR A 558 12.24 27.05 -2.48
C THR A 558 11.80 27.16 -3.94
N MET A 559 10.62 26.62 -4.27
CA MET A 559 10.06 26.61 -5.62
C MET A 559 8.68 27.27 -5.71
N CYS A 560 8.56 28.50 -5.26
CA CYS A 560 7.28 29.23 -5.28
C CYS A 560 7.07 29.97 -6.60
N THR A 561 5.96 29.69 -7.27
CA THR A 561 5.61 30.30 -8.57
C THR A 561 4.12 30.65 -8.64
N SER A 562 3.80 31.59 -9.54
CA SER A 562 2.42 31.92 -9.88
C SER A 562 2.32 32.39 -11.31
N ALA A 563 1.23 32.04 -11.98
CA ALA A 563 0.79 32.67 -13.20
C ALA A 563 0.42 34.14 -12.97
N VAL A 564 0.50 34.93 -14.05
CA VAL A 564 0.04 36.31 -14.12
C VAL A 564 -1.14 36.35 -15.08
N VAL A 565 -2.29 36.80 -14.57
CA VAL A 565 -3.51 37.04 -15.34
C VAL A 565 -3.84 38.52 -15.22
N ASN A 566 -4.00 39.20 -16.35
CA ASN A 566 -4.37 40.62 -16.42
C ASN A 566 -5.87 40.84 -16.37
#